data_AF-A0A8D8N5A7-F1
#
_entry.id   AF-A0A8D8N5A7-F1
#
_cell.length_a   1.000
_cell.length_b   1.000
_cell.length_c   1.000
_cell.angle_alpha   90.00
_cell.angle_beta   90.00
_cell.angle_gamma   90.00
#
_symmetry.space_group_name_H-M   'P 1'
#
loop_
_entity.id
_entity.type
_entity.pdbx_description
1 polymer ?
#
loop_
_entity_poly.entity_id
_entity_poly.type
_entity_poly.pdbx_seq_one_letter_code
_entity_poly.pdbx_strand_id
1 'polypeptide(L)'
;AKEKADEVYLSKSFVEHLNGHQLFSSLFTGDPDGEALLAIGNDALELKNEYQAEAYGFTQKIYKIGLEQYERRQEELKLYNSCIDSERKKAQKLGQDIINHFLEVYNRLCPRVKQIVISMDRDALKHVESQSAHHALQPLLDELELAKDEFNSVFEDSWHTLMNIEMQLFERTEEGNSNFENTIKEM
;
A
#
# COMPACT_ATOMS: atom_id res chain seq x y z
N ALA A 1 -10.81 5.50 -30.32
CA ALA A 1 -10.51 4.83 -29.03
C ALA A 1 -9.02 4.52 -28.91
N LYS A 2 -8.45 3.81 -29.89
CA LYS A 2 -7.01 3.48 -29.93
C LYS A 2 -6.08 4.70 -29.99
N GLU A 3 -6.32 5.65 -30.90
CA GLU A 3 -5.49 6.87 -31.00
C GLU A 3 -5.44 7.69 -29.70
N LYS A 4 -6.57 7.87 -29.02
CA LYS A 4 -6.61 8.57 -27.72
C LYS A 4 -5.86 7.81 -26.62
N ALA A 5 -5.88 6.48 -26.66
CA ALA A 5 -5.14 5.66 -25.70
C ALA A 5 -3.64 5.74 -25.95
N ASP A 6 -3.24 5.73 -27.23
CA ASP A 6 -1.85 5.91 -27.65
C ASP A 6 -1.36 7.32 -27.24
N GLU A 7 -2.14 8.37 -27.47
CA GLU A 7 -1.81 9.73 -27.06
C GLU A 7 -1.59 9.86 -25.54
N VAL A 8 -2.49 9.29 -24.74
CA VAL A 8 -2.33 9.25 -23.27
C VAL A 8 -1.07 8.46 -22.87
N TYR A 9 -0.75 7.37 -23.55
CA TYR A 9 0.44 6.58 -23.27
C TYR A 9 1.72 7.35 -23.57
N LEU A 10 1.77 8.04 -24.71
CA LEU A 10 2.92 8.88 -25.09
C LEU A 10 3.10 10.06 -24.14
N SER A 11 2.00 10.67 -23.72
CA SER A 11 2.00 11.76 -22.74
C SER A 11 2.53 11.31 -21.38
N LYS A 12 2.06 10.16 -20.88
CA LYS A 12 2.58 9.56 -19.64
C LYS A 12 4.05 9.17 -19.71
N SER A 13 4.54 8.90 -20.91
CA SER A 13 5.95 8.60 -21.19
C SER A 13 6.78 9.84 -21.51
N PHE A 14 6.17 11.05 -21.50
CA PHE A 14 6.81 12.33 -21.85
C PHE A 14 7.43 12.39 -23.26
N VAL A 15 6.91 11.61 -24.20
CA VAL A 15 7.43 11.52 -25.59
C VAL A 15 6.37 11.83 -26.63
N GLU A 16 5.34 12.57 -26.22
CA GLU A 16 4.34 13.14 -27.11
C GLU A 16 5.00 14.00 -28.20
N HIS A 17 4.52 13.87 -29.44
CA HIS A 17 5.07 14.52 -30.64
C HIS A 17 6.49 14.12 -31.06
N LEU A 18 7.12 13.15 -30.37
CA LEU A 18 8.41 12.57 -30.76
C LEU A 18 8.28 11.27 -31.58
N ASN A 19 7.06 10.77 -31.78
CA ASN A 19 6.77 9.55 -32.54
C ASN A 19 6.80 9.74 -34.07
N GLY A 20 7.35 10.85 -34.54
CA GLY A 20 7.36 11.26 -35.94
C GLY A 20 8.12 12.57 -36.13
N HIS A 21 7.68 13.39 -37.08
CA HIS A 21 8.27 14.71 -37.36
C HIS A 21 7.47 15.87 -36.75
N GLN A 22 6.49 15.62 -35.88
CA GLN A 22 5.58 16.65 -35.38
C GLN A 22 6.34 17.77 -34.65
N LEU A 23 7.32 17.43 -33.80
CA LEU A 23 8.20 18.41 -33.18
C LEU A 23 9.01 19.20 -34.22
N PHE A 24 9.55 18.53 -35.25
CA PHE A 24 10.30 19.22 -36.28
C PHE A 24 9.42 20.19 -37.08
N SER A 25 8.22 19.75 -37.49
CA SER A 25 7.26 20.58 -38.22
C SER A 25 6.79 21.77 -37.39
N SER A 26 6.64 21.63 -36.07
CA SER A 26 6.21 22.73 -35.22
C SER A 26 7.25 23.84 -35.11
N LEU A 27 8.55 23.54 -35.21
CA LEU A 27 9.63 24.53 -35.20
C LEU A 27 9.56 25.53 -36.37
N PHE A 28 9.03 25.10 -37.52
CA PHE A 28 8.95 25.92 -38.74
C PHE A 28 7.51 26.39 -39.04
N THR A 29 6.57 26.14 -38.14
CA THR A 29 5.19 26.55 -38.35
C THR A 29 5.08 28.06 -38.22
N GLY A 30 4.70 28.73 -39.31
CA GLY A 30 4.55 30.18 -39.34
C GLY A 30 5.87 30.96 -39.48
N ASP A 31 6.86 30.38 -40.15
CA ASP A 31 8.16 31.01 -40.45
C ASP A 31 8.25 31.49 -41.92
N PRO A 32 7.73 32.71 -42.23
CA PRO A 32 7.75 33.24 -43.60
C PRO A 32 9.16 33.55 -44.11
N ASP A 33 10.09 33.87 -43.22
CA ASP A 33 11.49 34.13 -43.58
C ASP A 33 12.19 32.82 -43.98
N GLY A 34 11.93 31.73 -43.24
CA GLY A 34 12.37 30.38 -43.60
C GLY A 34 11.77 29.89 -44.91
N GLU A 35 10.49 30.14 -45.17
CA GLU A 35 9.86 29.84 -46.47
C GLU A 35 10.51 30.61 -47.62
N ALA A 36 10.79 31.90 -47.43
CA ALA A 36 11.49 32.72 -48.41
C ALA A 36 12.92 32.20 -48.66
N LEU A 37 13.65 31.81 -47.61
CA LEU A 37 14.99 31.23 -47.72
C LEU A 37 15.00 29.94 -48.54
N LEU A 38 14.03 29.06 -48.32
CA LEU A 38 13.90 27.79 -49.05
C LEU A 38 13.54 27.99 -50.54
N ALA A 39 12.99 29.15 -50.91
CA ALA A 39 12.65 29.49 -52.29
C ALA A 39 13.85 29.98 -53.13
N ILE A 40 14.99 30.29 -52.50
CA ILE A 40 16.17 30.89 -53.16
C ILE A 40 17.01 29.85 -53.90
N GLY A 41 17.05 28.59 -53.46
CA GLY A 41 17.83 27.55 -54.13
C GLY A 41 17.76 26.15 -53.50
N ASN A 42 18.19 25.13 -54.25
CA ASN A 42 18.13 23.73 -53.83
C ASN A 42 19.00 23.41 -52.60
N ASP A 43 20.14 24.08 -52.43
CA ASP A 43 21.07 23.85 -51.32
C ASP A 43 20.40 24.06 -49.93
N ALA A 44 19.53 25.07 -49.82
CA ALA A 44 18.78 25.33 -48.59
C ALA A 44 17.74 24.24 -48.29
N LEU A 45 17.16 23.66 -49.35
CA LEU A 45 16.18 22.58 -49.25
C LEU A 45 16.85 21.25 -48.87
N GLU A 46 18.03 20.97 -49.45
CA GLU A 46 18.88 19.85 -49.06
C GLU A 46 19.29 19.95 -47.58
N LEU A 47 19.79 21.12 -47.15
CA LEU A 47 20.17 21.35 -45.75
C LEU A 47 19.00 21.15 -44.77
N LYS A 48 17.80 21.62 -45.12
CA LYS A 48 16.60 21.39 -44.30
C LYS A 48 16.26 19.91 -44.19
N ASN A 49 16.37 19.16 -45.29
CA ASN A 49 16.06 17.73 -45.32
C ASN A 49 17.09 16.93 -44.52
N GLU A 50 18.38 17.28 -44.62
CA GLU A 50 19.44 16.69 -43.79
C GLU A 50 19.19 16.97 -42.30
N TYR A 51 18.89 18.21 -41.95
CA TYR A 51 18.56 18.60 -40.58
C TYR A 51 17.30 17.88 -40.06
N GLN A 52 16.28 17.71 -40.90
CA GLN A 52 15.09 16.93 -40.55
C GLN A 52 15.41 15.46 -40.25
N ALA A 53 16.28 14.85 -41.06
CA ALA A 53 16.70 13.46 -40.88
C ALA A 53 17.50 13.29 -39.59
N GLU A 54 18.43 14.21 -39.31
CA GLU A 54 19.20 14.21 -38.06
C GLU A 54 18.30 14.43 -36.84
N ALA A 55 17.43 15.45 -36.89
CA ALA A 55 16.49 15.75 -35.82
C ALA A 55 15.59 14.54 -35.54
N TYR A 56 15.07 13.87 -36.57
CA TYR A 56 14.32 12.64 -36.42
C TYR A 56 15.15 11.53 -35.77
N GLY A 57 16.41 11.36 -36.17
CA GLY A 57 17.31 10.40 -35.55
C GLY A 57 17.49 10.63 -34.05
N PHE A 58 17.56 11.89 -33.60
CA PHE A 58 17.63 12.23 -32.17
C PHE A 58 16.30 12.04 -31.45
N THR A 59 15.19 12.55 -32.01
CA THR A 59 13.87 12.45 -31.38
C THR A 59 13.41 11.01 -31.26
N GLN A 60 13.71 10.14 -32.23
CA GLN A 60 13.41 8.71 -32.15
C GLN A 60 14.18 7.99 -31.04
N LYS A 61 15.43 8.40 -30.76
CA LYS A 61 16.20 7.87 -29.62
C LYS A 61 15.56 8.27 -28.30
N ILE A 62 15.19 9.55 -28.14
CA ILE A 62 14.51 10.04 -26.93
C ILE A 62 13.15 9.35 -26.76
N TYR A 63 12.39 9.22 -27.85
CA TYR A 63 11.11 8.52 -27.88
C TYR A 63 11.24 7.10 -27.32
N LYS A 64 12.19 6.33 -27.85
CA LYS A 64 12.44 4.96 -27.42
C LYS A 64 12.84 4.88 -25.94
N ILE A 65 13.76 5.75 -25.51
CA ILE A 65 14.18 5.81 -24.10
C ILE A 65 13.00 6.13 -23.19
N GLY A 66 12.18 7.12 -23.53
CA GLY A 66 11.03 7.51 -22.71
C GLY A 66 10.01 6.38 -22.55
N LEU A 67 9.74 5.62 -23.62
CA LEU A 67 8.90 4.42 -23.54
C LEU A 67 9.50 3.34 -22.63
N GLU A 68 10.77 3.01 -22.82
CA GLU A 68 11.46 1.99 -22.02
C GLU A 68 11.49 2.38 -20.53
N GLN A 69 11.75 3.65 -20.21
CA GLN A 69 11.74 4.14 -18.83
C GLN A 69 10.35 4.16 -18.23
N TYR A 70 9.32 4.50 -19.01
CA TYR A 70 7.94 4.43 -18.53
C TYR A 70 7.53 2.99 -18.21
N GLU A 71 7.85 2.02 -19.07
CA GLU A 71 7.57 0.60 -18.82
C GLU A 71 8.27 0.10 -17.56
N ARG A 72 9.58 0.36 -17.43
CA ARG A 72 10.35 0.06 -16.21
C ARG A 72 9.69 0.67 -14.96
N ARG A 73 9.26 1.93 -15.04
CA ARG A 73 8.59 2.60 -13.93
C ARG A 73 7.25 1.95 -13.57
N GLN A 74 6.47 1.48 -14.55
CA GLN A 74 5.24 0.74 -14.27
C GLN A 74 5.51 -0.59 -13.57
N GLU A 75 6.58 -1.30 -13.95
CA GLU A 75 7.00 -2.54 -13.29
C GLU A 75 7.42 -2.31 -11.84
N GLU A 76 8.21 -1.27 -11.57
CA GLU A 76 8.59 -0.86 -10.21
C GLU A 76 7.37 -0.53 -9.34
N LEU A 77 6.45 0.28 -9.86
CA LEU A 77 5.22 0.64 -9.14
C LEU A 77 4.38 -0.60 -8.84
N LYS A 78 4.27 -1.52 -9.80
CA LYS A 78 3.55 -2.78 -9.62
C LYS A 78 4.21 -3.63 -8.53
N LEU A 79 5.53 -3.77 -8.55
CA LEU A 79 6.28 -4.53 -7.56
C LEU A 79 6.09 -3.93 -6.16
N TYR A 80 6.31 -2.62 -6.02
CA TYR A 80 6.14 -1.90 -4.76
C TYR A 80 4.73 -2.09 -4.19
N ASN A 81 3.69 -1.80 -4.98
CA ASN A 81 2.30 -1.95 -4.53
C ASN A 81 1.98 -3.40 -4.16
N SER A 82 2.45 -4.38 -4.94
CA SER A 82 2.21 -5.80 -4.65
C SER A 82 2.85 -6.25 -3.33
N CYS A 83 4.04 -5.72 -3.01
CA CYS A 83 4.75 -6.02 -1.77
C CYS A 83 3.97 -5.45 -0.57
N ILE A 84 3.66 -4.15 -0.61
CA ILE A 84 2.93 -3.46 0.46
C ILE A 84 1.55 -4.09 0.69
N ASP A 85 0.80 -4.36 -0.38
CA ASP A 85 -0.53 -4.96 -0.25
C ASP A 85 -0.48 -6.38 0.29
N SER A 86 0.52 -7.17 -0.11
CA SER A 86 0.71 -8.53 0.38
C SER A 86 1.01 -8.55 1.88
N GLU A 87 1.93 -7.70 2.34
CA GLU A 87 2.28 -7.61 3.76
C GLU A 87 1.12 -7.10 4.61
N ARG A 88 0.39 -6.07 4.14
CA ARG A 88 -0.82 -5.58 4.80
C ARG A 88 -1.89 -6.66 4.93
N LYS A 89 -2.15 -7.43 3.86
CA LYS A 89 -3.12 -8.53 3.89
C LYS A 89 -2.73 -9.63 4.87
N LYS A 90 -1.44 -9.98 4.93
CA LYS A 90 -0.93 -10.97 5.90
C LYS A 90 -1.12 -10.47 7.34
N ALA A 91 -0.71 -9.24 7.62
CA ALA A 91 -0.87 -8.62 8.94
C ALA A 91 -2.36 -8.53 9.35
N GLN A 92 -3.22 -8.11 8.42
CA GLN A 92 -4.66 -8.02 8.64
C GLN A 92 -5.26 -9.38 8.97
N LYS A 93 -4.91 -10.43 8.20
CA LYS A 93 -5.42 -11.77 8.45
C LYS A 93 -4.99 -12.30 9.81
N LEU A 94 -3.71 -12.13 10.15
CA LEU A 94 -3.17 -12.55 11.44
C LEU A 94 -3.85 -11.80 12.59
N GLY A 95 -4.05 -10.49 12.45
CA GLY A 95 -4.78 -9.68 13.42
C GLY A 95 -6.23 -10.12 13.59
N GLN A 96 -6.93 -10.47 12.50
CA GLN A 96 -8.28 -11.02 12.56
C GLN A 96 -8.33 -12.34 13.33
N ASP A 97 -7.39 -13.25 13.06
CA ASP A 97 -7.32 -14.54 13.74
C ASP A 97 -7.11 -14.36 15.26
N ILE A 98 -6.25 -13.42 15.67
CA ILE A 98 -6.03 -13.09 17.09
C ILE A 98 -7.29 -12.51 17.74
N ILE A 99 -7.93 -11.54 17.08
CA ILE A 99 -9.16 -10.91 17.60
C ILE A 99 -10.29 -11.94 17.70
N ASN A 100 -10.44 -12.82 16.72
CA ASN A 100 -11.45 -13.87 16.76
C ASN A 100 -11.21 -14.81 17.94
N HIS A 101 -9.97 -15.22 18.17
CA HIS A 101 -9.62 -16.05 19.32
C HIS A 101 -9.92 -15.36 20.66
N PHE A 102 -9.55 -14.07 20.79
CA PHE A 102 -9.88 -13.27 21.97
C PHE A 102 -11.40 -13.21 22.19
N LEU A 103 -12.18 -12.98 21.13
CA LEU A 103 -13.64 -12.92 21.20
C LEU A 103 -14.27 -14.26 21.58
N GLU A 104 -13.74 -15.38 21.10
CA GLU A 104 -14.18 -16.72 21.51
C GLU A 104 -14.01 -16.93 23.02
N VAL A 105 -12.83 -16.60 23.56
CA VAL A 105 -12.55 -16.69 24.99
C VAL A 105 -13.46 -15.74 25.78
N TYR A 106 -13.59 -14.48 25.34
CA TYR A 106 -14.46 -13.49 25.96
C TYR A 106 -15.92 -13.95 26.02
N ASN A 107 -16.44 -14.48 24.90
CA ASN A 107 -17.82 -14.95 24.80
C ASN A 107 -18.07 -16.21 25.65
N ARG A 108 -17.04 -17.00 25.95
CA ARG A 108 -17.12 -18.12 26.89
C ARG A 108 -17.04 -17.67 28.35
N LEU A 109 -16.15 -16.74 28.67
CA LEU A 109 -15.89 -16.28 30.03
C LEU A 109 -16.99 -15.38 30.57
N CYS A 110 -17.48 -14.43 29.76
CA CYS A 110 -18.45 -13.43 30.23
C CYS A 110 -19.75 -14.05 30.79
N PRO A 111 -20.39 -15.04 30.13
CA PRO A 111 -21.54 -15.73 30.71
C PRO A 111 -21.20 -16.49 31.99
N ARG A 112 -20.03 -17.14 32.03
CA ARG A 112 -19.59 -17.89 33.22
C ARG A 112 -19.42 -16.97 34.42
N VAL A 113 -18.71 -15.85 34.26
CA VAL A 113 -18.52 -14.85 35.32
C VAL A 113 -19.88 -14.28 35.78
N LYS A 114 -20.80 -13.98 34.86
CA LYS A 114 -22.15 -13.54 35.21
C LYS A 114 -22.88 -14.56 36.09
N GLN A 115 -22.79 -15.85 35.77
CA GLN A 115 -23.42 -16.90 36.59
C GLN A 115 -22.81 -16.98 37.98
N ILE A 116 -21.47 -16.89 38.10
CA ILE A 116 -20.77 -16.88 39.39
C ILE A 116 -21.24 -15.69 40.25
N VAL A 117 -21.33 -14.48 39.66
CA VAL A 117 -21.80 -13.30 40.39
C VAL A 117 -23.25 -13.45 40.86
N ILE A 118 -24.13 -14.01 40.02
CA ILE A 118 -25.54 -14.27 40.39
C ILE A 118 -25.64 -15.31 41.52
N SER A 119 -24.82 -16.36 41.51
CA SER A 119 -24.83 -17.35 42.58
C SER A 119 -24.29 -16.78 43.90
N MET A 120 -23.25 -15.94 43.83
CA MET A 120 -22.72 -15.24 45.02
C MET A 120 -23.76 -14.32 45.64
N ASP A 121 -24.48 -13.53 44.84
CA ASP A 121 -25.52 -12.61 45.32
C ASP A 121 -26.68 -13.37 45.99
N ARG A 122 -27.11 -14.49 45.37
CA ARG A 122 -28.16 -15.37 45.93
C ARG A 122 -27.76 -16.01 47.25
N ASP A 123 -26.53 -16.46 47.39
CA ASP A 123 -26.06 -17.14 48.60
C ASP A 123 -25.73 -16.14 49.72
N ALA A 124 -25.25 -14.94 49.37
CA ALA A 124 -25.11 -13.83 50.32
C ALA A 124 -26.47 -13.43 50.94
N LEU A 125 -27.55 -13.45 50.16
CA LEU A 125 -28.92 -13.21 50.65
C LEU A 125 -29.47 -14.32 51.57
N LYS A 126 -28.95 -15.54 51.51
CA LYS A 126 -29.43 -16.69 52.30
C LYS A 126 -28.69 -16.92 53.62
N HIS A 127 -27.46 -16.44 53.74
CA HIS A 127 -26.56 -16.80 54.85
C HIS A 127 -25.96 -15.57 55.57
N VAL A 128 -26.82 -14.65 56.01
CA VAL A 128 -26.42 -13.37 56.63
C VAL A 128 -25.60 -13.55 57.93
N GLU A 129 -25.66 -14.69 58.63
CA GLU A 129 -25.03 -14.81 59.98
C GLU A 129 -24.40 -16.18 60.32
N SER A 130 -23.76 -16.89 59.38
CA SER A 130 -23.16 -18.21 59.72
C SER A 130 -21.73 -18.39 59.17
N GLN A 131 -20.81 -18.91 59.99
CA GLN A 131 -19.45 -19.33 59.57
C GLN A 131 -19.45 -20.31 58.37
N SER A 132 -20.59 -20.97 58.11
CA SER A 132 -20.85 -21.80 56.93
C SER A 132 -20.89 -21.02 55.60
N ALA A 133 -21.16 -19.71 55.61
CA ALA A 133 -21.26 -18.88 54.40
C ALA A 133 -19.89 -18.71 53.72
N HIS A 134 -18.83 -18.57 54.53
CA HIS A 134 -17.47 -18.39 54.03
C HIS A 134 -16.95 -19.62 53.28
N HIS A 135 -17.31 -20.83 53.72
CA HIS A 135 -16.91 -22.07 53.05
C HIS A 135 -17.68 -22.29 51.73
N ALA A 136 -18.91 -21.76 51.61
CA ALA A 136 -19.70 -21.86 50.40
C ALA A 136 -19.29 -20.85 49.32
N LEU A 137 -18.79 -19.67 49.71
CA LEU A 137 -18.34 -18.62 48.80
C LEU A 137 -16.91 -18.83 48.26
N GLN A 138 -16.04 -19.49 49.02
CA GLN A 138 -14.65 -19.74 48.61
C GLN A 138 -14.50 -20.37 47.21
N PRO A 139 -15.20 -21.47 46.85
CA PRO A 139 -15.05 -22.04 45.51
C PRO A 139 -15.51 -21.10 44.38
N LEU A 140 -16.50 -20.24 44.64
CA LEU A 140 -16.96 -19.24 43.67
C LEU A 140 -15.91 -18.13 43.46
N LEU A 141 -15.21 -17.74 44.53
CA LEU A 141 -14.09 -16.80 44.46
C LEU A 141 -12.91 -17.40 43.69
N ASP A 142 -12.56 -18.66 43.97
CA ASP A 142 -11.48 -19.36 43.28
C ASP A 142 -11.79 -19.49 41.76
N GLU A 143 -13.05 -19.80 41.41
CA GLU A 143 -13.48 -19.83 40.00
C GLU A 143 -13.46 -18.45 39.32
N LEU A 144 -13.78 -17.38 40.05
CA LEU A 144 -13.70 -16.01 39.54
C LEU A 144 -12.24 -15.59 39.30
N GLU A 145 -11.33 -15.97 40.19
CA GLU A 145 -9.90 -15.71 40.05
C GLU A 145 -9.32 -16.45 38.84
N LEU A 146 -9.67 -17.72 38.66
CA LEU A 146 -9.30 -18.48 37.45
C LEU A 146 -9.83 -17.83 36.15
N ALA A 147 -11.08 -17.35 36.15
CA ALA A 147 -11.65 -16.67 34.99
C ALA A 147 -10.96 -15.33 34.71
N LYS A 148 -10.55 -14.61 35.76
CA LYS A 148 -9.78 -13.36 35.65
C LYS A 148 -8.39 -13.63 35.06
N ASP A 149 -7.69 -14.65 35.57
CA ASP A 149 -6.34 -14.98 35.11
C ASP A 149 -6.36 -15.44 33.65
N GLU A 150 -7.33 -16.27 33.27
CA GLU A 150 -7.52 -16.69 31.88
C GLU A 150 -7.79 -15.49 30.95
N PHE A 151 -8.68 -14.56 31.37
CA PHE A 151 -8.94 -13.35 30.59
C PHE A 151 -7.69 -12.49 30.43
N ASN A 152 -6.98 -12.23 31.53
CA ASN A 152 -5.78 -11.38 31.53
C ASN A 152 -4.67 -11.99 30.67
N SER A 153 -4.47 -13.30 30.73
CA SER A 153 -3.49 -13.99 29.88
C SER A 153 -3.80 -13.75 28.40
N VAL A 154 -5.03 -14.05 27.97
CA VAL A 154 -5.40 -13.92 26.56
C VAL A 154 -5.42 -12.46 26.11
N PHE A 155 -5.79 -11.53 27.00
CA PHE A 155 -5.73 -10.10 26.73
C PHE A 155 -4.30 -9.62 26.49
N GLU A 156 -3.38 -9.89 27.43
CA GLU A 156 -1.98 -9.45 27.33
C GLU A 156 -1.29 -10.11 26.12
N ASP A 157 -1.50 -11.41 25.91
CA ASP A 157 -0.94 -12.12 24.76
C ASP A 157 -1.45 -11.53 23.43
N SER A 158 -2.76 -11.25 23.34
CA SER A 158 -3.36 -10.63 22.14
C SER A 158 -2.81 -9.21 21.92
N TRP A 159 -2.74 -8.42 22.99
CA TRP A 159 -2.23 -7.05 22.95
C TRP A 159 -0.77 -7.00 22.48
N HIS A 160 0.10 -7.77 23.13
CA HIS A 160 1.52 -7.83 22.78
C HIS A 160 1.75 -8.33 21.35
N THR A 161 1.00 -9.35 20.94
CA THR A 161 1.13 -9.90 19.59
C THR A 161 0.67 -8.90 18.54
N LEU A 162 -0.47 -8.23 18.74
CA LEU A 162 -0.97 -7.20 17.82
C LEU A 162 -0.01 -6.01 17.71
N MET A 163 0.54 -5.55 18.85
CA MET A 163 1.53 -4.49 18.85
C MET A 163 2.81 -4.86 18.10
N ASN A 164 3.29 -6.09 18.26
CA ASN A 164 4.46 -6.58 17.53
C ASN A 164 4.19 -6.65 16.02
N ILE A 165 3.00 -7.11 15.61
CA ILE A 165 2.59 -7.13 14.20
C ILE A 165 2.58 -5.72 13.61
N GLU A 166 2.01 -4.76 14.32
CA GLU A 166 1.94 -3.37 13.88
C GLU A 166 3.34 -2.75 13.73
N MET A 167 4.22 -2.99 14.71
CA MET A 167 5.61 -2.55 14.66
C MET A 167 6.35 -3.14 13.45
N GLN A 168 6.23 -4.45 13.22
CA GLN A 168 6.85 -5.10 12.06
C GLN A 168 6.28 -4.59 10.74
N LEU A 169 4.97 -4.34 10.67
CA LEU A 169 4.34 -3.79 9.47
C LEU A 169 4.87 -2.38 9.17
N PHE A 170 5.03 -1.55 10.19
CA PHE A 170 5.62 -0.23 10.08
C PHE A 170 7.06 -0.30 9.58
N GLU A 171 7.92 -1.08 10.25
CA GLU A 171 9.34 -1.23 9.88
C GLU A 171 9.52 -1.71 8.44
N ARG A 172 8.75 -2.73 8.02
CA ARG A 172 8.80 -3.24 6.64
C ARG A 172 8.29 -2.24 5.61
N THR A 173 7.30 -1.42 5.97
CA THR A 173 6.80 -0.37 5.08
C THR A 173 7.86 0.72 4.91
N GLU A 174 8.53 1.13 5.99
CA GLU A 174 9.62 2.11 5.94
C GLU A 174 10.85 1.60 5.19
N GLU A 175 11.20 0.32 5.36
CA GLU A 175 12.25 -0.33 4.56
C GLU A 175 11.87 -0.34 3.07
N GLY A 176 10.62 -0.70 2.75
CA GLY A 176 10.09 -0.67 1.39
C GLY A 176 10.15 0.73 0.76
N ASN A 177 9.77 1.76 1.51
CA ASN A 177 9.86 3.17 1.10
C ASN A 177 11.32 3.56 0.83
N SER A 178 12.21 3.26 1.76
CA SER A 178 13.64 3.60 1.67
C SER A 178 14.29 2.94 0.45
N ASN A 179 14.00 1.65 0.22
CA ASN A 179 14.51 0.92 -0.94
C ASN A 179 13.99 1.50 -2.26
N PHE A 180 12.70 1.87 -2.30
CA PHE A 180 12.09 2.50 -3.46
C PHE A 180 12.70 3.88 -3.75
N GLU A 181 12.91 4.70 -2.71
CA GLU A 181 13.59 5.99 -2.85
C GLU A 181 15.03 5.85 -3.35
N ASN A 182 15.79 4.90 -2.82
CA ASN A 182 17.17 4.65 -3.26
C ASN A 182 17.20 4.20 -4.72
N THR A 183 16.29 3.30 -5.11
CA THR A 183 16.16 2.85 -6.50
C THR A 183 15.87 4.02 -7.44
N ILE A 184 15.03 4.97 -7.03
CA ILE A 184 14.76 6.20 -7.80
C ILE A 184 16.01 7.09 -7.91
N LYS A 185 16.81 7.20 -6.85
CA LYS A 185 18.03 8.03 -6.83
C LYS A 185 19.18 7.42 -7.64
N GLU A 186 19.23 6.11 -7.78
CA GLU A 186 20.25 5.39 -8.54
C GLU A 186 19.97 5.34 -10.06
N MET A 187 18.76 5.72 -10.49
CA MET A 187 18.36 5.86 -11.90
C MET A 187 18.64 7.25 -12.46
#